data_AF-X1UUT6-F1
#
_entry.id   AF-X1UUT6-F1
#
_cell.length_a   1.000
_cell.length_b   1.000
_cell.length_c   1.000
_cell.angle_alpha   90.00
_cell.angle_beta   90.00
_cell.angle_gamma   90.00
#
_symmetry.space_group_name_H-M   'P 1'
#
loop_
_entity.id
_entity.type
_entity.pdbx_description
1 polymer ?
#
loop_
_entity_poly.entity_id
_entity_poly.type
_entity_poly.pdbx_seq_one_letter_code
_entity_poly.pdbx_strand_id
1 'polypeptide(L)'
;ITGLIYQILERKGLVECNKCDAEGKDKDARDLDDFSIKEDVKRRWSGYKFTTENLVRDGKGVIAGSYALAKMVGWWILIGMILASFARTFIPTDLFHQYLGPTVLGLIITLIFATIIEVCSEGSSPIAFEIFKQTGAFGNSFTFLMAGVATDYTEVGLIWSNIGKRAAIFLPVITVPQILLLGFLFNLFL
;
A
#
# COMPACT_ATOMS: atom_id res chain seq x y z
N ILE A 1 -1.98 -13.77 8.40
CA ILE A 1 -2.44 -14.79 7.43
C ILE A 1 -1.50 -14.84 6.23
N THR A 2 -1.20 -13.70 5.62
CA THR A 2 -0.23 -13.54 4.51
C THR A 2 1.15 -14.13 4.80
N GLY A 3 1.73 -13.90 5.99
CA GLY A 3 3.05 -14.47 6.34
C GLY A 3 3.10 -16.00 6.42
N LEU A 4 2.00 -16.65 6.83
CA LEU A 4 1.90 -18.12 6.85
C LEU A 4 1.81 -18.70 5.44
N ILE A 5 1.07 -18.04 4.56
CA ILE A 5 0.94 -18.43 3.15
C ILE A 5 2.29 -18.28 2.45
N TYR A 6 3.02 -17.20 2.73
CA TYR A 6 4.36 -16.97 2.19
C TYR A 6 5.33 -18.09 2.59
N GLN A 7 5.42 -18.43 3.89
CA GLN A 7 6.26 -19.55 4.35
C GLN A 7 5.91 -20.90 3.68
N ILE A 8 4.62 -21.16 3.42
CA ILE A 8 4.19 -22.39 2.74
C ILE A 8 4.64 -22.38 1.27
N LEU A 9 4.52 -21.24 0.58
CA LEU A 9 4.95 -21.08 -0.80
C LEU A 9 6.47 -21.15 -0.93
N GLU A 10 7.19 -20.58 0.04
CA GLU A 10 8.66 -20.61 0.14
C GLU A 10 9.16 -22.03 0.36
N ARG A 11 8.57 -22.79 1.31
CA ARG A 11 8.89 -24.23 1.50
C ARG A 11 8.61 -25.09 0.28
N LYS A 12 7.68 -24.67 -0.60
CA LYS A 12 7.38 -25.35 -1.87
C LYS A 12 8.28 -24.91 -3.03
N GLY A 13 9.21 -23.97 -2.81
CA GLY A 13 10.10 -23.43 -3.83
C GLY A 13 9.36 -22.63 -4.91
N LEU A 14 8.14 -22.15 -4.63
CA LEU A 14 7.30 -21.42 -5.58
C LEU A 14 7.51 -19.90 -5.55
N VAL A 15 8.32 -19.41 -4.62
CA VAL A 15 8.65 -17.99 -4.46
C VAL A 15 10.02 -17.73 -5.07
N GLU A 16 10.12 -16.67 -5.86
CA GLU A 16 11.41 -16.23 -6.38
C GLU A 16 12.31 -15.77 -5.24
N CYS A 17 13.54 -16.24 -5.24
CA CYS A 17 14.48 -15.95 -4.18
C CYS A 17 15.81 -15.49 -4.79
N ASN A 18 16.09 -14.20 -4.67
CA ASN A 18 17.29 -13.58 -5.22
C ASN A 18 18.57 -13.89 -4.39
N LYS A 19 18.41 -14.31 -3.13
CA LYS A 19 19.50 -14.61 -2.19
C LYS A 19 19.60 -16.10 -1.80
N CYS A 20 18.95 -17.00 -2.52
CA CYS A 20 18.98 -18.42 -2.17
C CYS A 20 20.32 -19.10 -2.49
N ASP A 21 20.70 -20.07 -1.66
CA ASP A 21 21.79 -21.03 -1.89
C ASP A 21 21.40 -22.05 -2.98
N ALA A 22 22.36 -22.87 -3.44
CA ALA A 22 22.20 -23.91 -4.46
C ALA A 22 21.10 -24.94 -4.13
N GLU A 23 20.69 -25.02 -2.86
CA GLU A 23 19.59 -25.84 -2.35
C GLU A 23 18.22 -25.12 -2.36
N GLY A 24 18.15 -23.87 -2.83
CA GLY A 24 16.92 -23.07 -2.86
C GLY A 24 16.53 -22.43 -1.52
N LYS A 25 17.47 -22.33 -0.57
CA LYS A 25 17.27 -21.75 0.77
C LYS A 25 17.86 -20.35 0.88
N ASP A 26 17.13 -19.39 1.45
CA ASP A 26 17.62 -18.02 1.61
C ASP A 26 18.88 -17.97 2.50
N LYS A 27 19.95 -17.31 2.04
CA LYS A 27 21.27 -17.30 2.74
C LYS A 27 21.25 -16.56 4.08
N ASP A 28 20.30 -15.64 4.26
CA ASP A 28 20.03 -14.93 5.51
C ASP A 28 19.09 -15.73 6.45
N ALA A 29 18.43 -16.79 5.95
CA ALA A 29 17.43 -17.58 6.67
C ALA A 29 18.01 -18.76 7.49
N ARG A 30 19.30 -18.72 7.84
CA ARG A 30 19.95 -19.77 8.67
C ARG A 30 19.30 -19.98 10.06
N ASP A 31 18.42 -19.07 10.47
CA ASP A 31 17.67 -19.11 11.75
C ASP A 31 16.15 -19.37 11.56
N LEU A 32 15.65 -19.46 10.32
CA LEU A 32 14.21 -19.63 10.03
C LEU A 32 13.80 -21.08 9.76
N ASP A 33 14.75 -21.99 9.50
CA ASP A 33 14.47 -23.42 9.32
C ASP A 33 13.83 -24.03 10.58
N ASP A 34 14.15 -23.48 11.77
CA ASP A 34 13.63 -23.94 13.08
C ASP A 34 12.50 -23.04 13.64
N PHE A 35 12.21 -21.90 13.00
CA PHE A 35 11.21 -20.95 13.51
C PHE A 35 9.78 -21.30 13.06
N SER A 36 9.07 -22.06 13.89
CA SER A 36 7.64 -22.36 13.69
C SER A 36 6.74 -21.26 14.29
N ILE A 37 6.13 -20.44 13.42
CA ILE A 37 5.14 -19.41 13.83
C ILE A 37 4.01 -20.03 14.67
N LYS A 38 3.59 -21.25 14.35
CA LYS A 38 2.53 -21.94 15.08
C LYS A 38 2.95 -22.27 16.51
N GLU A 39 4.21 -22.67 16.71
CA GLU A 39 4.75 -22.95 18.04
C GLU A 39 5.01 -21.66 18.83
N ASP A 40 5.52 -20.60 18.19
CA ASP A 40 5.69 -19.30 18.87
C ASP A 40 4.35 -18.70 19.29
N VAL A 41 3.34 -18.74 18.41
CA VAL A 41 1.98 -18.28 18.73
C VAL A 41 1.38 -19.14 19.85
N LYS A 42 1.49 -20.47 19.78
CA LYS A 42 0.98 -21.36 20.85
C LYS A 42 1.69 -21.11 22.17
N ARG A 43 3.01 -20.88 22.15
CA ARG A 43 3.83 -20.54 23.32
C ARG A 43 3.37 -19.23 23.94
N ARG A 44 3.24 -18.16 23.14
CA ARG A 44 2.80 -16.83 23.58
C ARG A 44 1.36 -16.85 24.09
N TRP A 45 0.46 -17.57 23.42
CA TRP A 45 -0.92 -17.72 23.87
C TRP A 45 -0.99 -18.47 25.21
N SER A 46 -0.28 -19.59 25.36
CA SER A 46 -0.31 -20.36 26.60
C SER A 46 0.39 -19.67 27.78
N GLY A 47 1.36 -18.80 27.49
CA GLY A 47 2.10 -18.03 28.50
C GLY A 47 1.47 -16.68 28.85
N TYR A 48 0.46 -16.23 28.11
CA TYR A 48 -0.15 -14.93 28.35
C TYR A 48 -1.13 -15.00 29.52
N LYS A 49 -0.72 -14.49 30.67
CA LYS A 49 -1.58 -14.30 31.83
C LYS A 49 -2.29 -12.96 31.73
N PHE A 50 -3.61 -13.01 31.56
CA PHE A 50 -4.51 -11.86 31.66
C PHE A 50 -4.55 -11.36 33.11
N THR A 51 -3.49 -10.69 33.54
CA THR A 51 -3.37 -10.00 34.82
C THR A 51 -3.56 -8.50 34.58
N THR A 52 -4.19 -7.80 35.51
CA THR A 52 -4.46 -6.35 35.43
C THR A 52 -3.21 -5.51 35.13
N GLU A 53 -2.05 -5.90 35.65
CA GLU A 53 -0.77 -5.22 35.38
C GLU A 53 -0.31 -5.37 33.92
N ASN A 54 -0.45 -6.58 33.35
CA ASN A 54 -0.16 -6.83 31.93
C ASN A 54 -1.16 -6.09 31.03
N LEU A 55 -2.44 -6.08 31.40
CA LEU A 55 -3.49 -5.39 30.63
C LEU A 55 -3.25 -3.88 30.55
N VAL A 56 -2.86 -3.25 31.67
CA VAL A 56 -2.55 -1.82 31.72
C VAL A 56 -1.27 -1.51 30.94
N ARG A 57 -0.24 -2.36 31.02
CA ARG A 57 0.99 -2.20 30.24
C ARG A 57 0.72 -2.31 28.74
N ASP A 58 -0.07 -3.29 28.32
CA ASP A 58 -0.41 -3.50 26.92
C ASP A 58 -1.29 -2.36 26.39
N GLY A 59 -2.27 -1.91 27.19
CA GLY A 59 -3.06 -0.71 26.86
C GLY A 59 -2.20 0.54 26.70
N LYS A 60 -1.25 0.78 27.62
CA LYS A 60 -0.30 1.90 27.51
C LYS A 60 0.61 1.77 26.30
N GLY A 61 1.07 0.55 25.98
CA GLY A 61 1.87 0.26 24.80
C GLY A 61 1.12 0.52 23.49
N VAL A 62 -0.14 0.08 23.41
CA VAL A 62 -1.01 0.34 22.25
C VAL A 62 -1.24 1.83 22.08
N ILE A 63 -1.56 2.57 23.15
CA ILE A 63 -1.78 4.02 23.07
C ILE A 63 -0.51 4.75 22.64
N ALA A 64 0.66 4.38 23.20
CA ALA A 64 1.93 4.98 22.83
C ALA A 64 2.28 4.70 21.36
N GLY A 65 2.07 3.46 20.89
CA GLY A 65 2.27 3.08 19.49
C GLY A 65 1.34 3.85 18.55
N SER A 66 0.05 3.90 18.87
CA SER A 66 -0.95 4.68 18.11
C SER A 66 -0.59 6.17 18.05
N TYR A 67 -0.13 6.76 19.15
CA TYR A 67 0.30 8.16 19.18
C TYR A 67 1.55 8.41 18.32
N ALA A 68 2.53 7.51 18.36
CA ALA A 68 3.72 7.61 17.52
C ALA A 68 3.36 7.54 16.02
N LEU A 69 2.46 6.61 15.66
CA LEU A 69 1.97 6.47 14.29
C LEU A 69 1.21 7.73 13.84
N ALA A 70 0.30 8.23 14.68
CA ALA A 70 -0.45 9.45 14.40
C ALA A 70 0.46 10.68 14.24
N LYS A 71 1.53 10.78 15.03
CA LYS A 71 2.53 11.85 14.90
C LYS A 71 3.29 11.78 13.57
N MET A 72 3.64 10.57 13.11
CA MET A 72 4.29 10.39 11.81
C MET A 72 3.34 10.72 10.65
N VAL A 73 2.12 10.19 10.68
CA VAL A 73 1.14 10.33 9.58
C VAL A 73 0.54 11.75 9.52
N GLY A 74 0.30 12.39 10.67
CA GLY A 74 -0.40 13.66 10.75
C GLY A 74 0.27 14.78 9.96
N TRP A 75 1.60 14.81 9.92
CA TRP A 75 2.35 15.80 9.14
C TRP A 75 2.12 15.64 7.63
N TRP A 76 2.11 14.39 7.13
CA TRP A 76 1.86 14.09 5.73
C TRP A 76 0.43 14.39 5.31
N ILE A 77 -0.56 14.08 6.16
CA ILE A 77 -1.96 14.43 5.90
C ILE A 77 -2.13 15.95 5.80
N LEU A 78 -1.50 16.73 6.70
CA LEU A 78 -1.53 18.19 6.63
C LEU A 78 -0.98 18.72 5.31
N ILE A 79 0.16 18.19 4.86
CA ILE A 79 0.74 18.55 3.55
C ILE A 79 -0.21 18.19 2.41
N GLY A 80 -0.80 16.99 2.42
CA GLY A 80 -1.77 16.55 1.41
C GLY A 80 -3.02 17.42 1.36
N MET A 81 -3.54 17.85 2.51
CA MET A 81 -4.68 18.78 2.59
C MET A 81 -4.33 20.18 2.08
N ILE A 82 -3.14 20.69 2.40
CA ILE A 82 -2.67 21.98 1.88
C ILE A 82 -2.55 21.91 0.36
N LEU A 83 -1.87 20.89 -0.18
CA LEU A 83 -1.75 20.67 -1.62
C LEU A 83 -3.11 20.54 -2.30
N ALA A 84 -4.04 19.77 -1.73
CA ALA A 84 -5.40 19.64 -2.26
C ALA A 84 -6.15 20.99 -2.26
N SER A 85 -6.01 21.79 -1.20
CA SER A 85 -6.62 23.12 -1.12
C SER A 85 -6.01 24.12 -2.11
N PHE A 86 -4.70 24.06 -2.33
CA PHE A 86 -4.02 24.85 -3.35
C PHE A 86 -4.47 24.43 -4.74
N ALA A 87 -4.47 23.12 -5.05
CA ALA A 87 -4.94 22.59 -6.31
C ALA A 87 -6.38 23.05 -6.61
N ARG A 88 -7.27 22.98 -5.62
CA ARG A 88 -8.64 23.50 -5.71
C ARG A 88 -8.74 25.00 -6.01
N THR A 89 -7.84 25.81 -5.48
CA THR A 89 -7.92 27.27 -5.57
C THR A 89 -7.29 27.80 -6.86
N PHE A 90 -6.18 27.18 -7.29
CA PHE A 90 -5.38 27.65 -8.42
C PHE A 90 -5.68 26.94 -9.74
N ILE A 91 -6.23 25.71 -9.71
CA ILE A 91 -6.54 24.95 -10.92
C ILE A 91 -8.03 25.11 -11.21
N PRO A 92 -8.42 25.70 -12.36
CA PRO A 92 -9.83 25.82 -12.75
C PRO A 92 -10.46 24.45 -12.98
N THR A 93 -11.74 24.35 -12.64
CA THR A 93 -12.53 23.11 -12.71
C THR A 93 -12.58 22.51 -14.12
N ASP A 94 -12.52 23.34 -15.16
CA ASP A 94 -12.49 22.88 -16.56
C ASP A 94 -11.25 22.03 -16.87
N LEU A 95 -10.09 22.39 -16.31
CA LEU A 95 -8.87 21.58 -16.48
C LEU A 95 -8.98 20.26 -15.72
N PHE A 96 -9.57 20.28 -14.53
CA PHE A 96 -9.84 19.06 -13.77
C PHE A 96 -10.78 18.13 -14.56
N HIS A 97 -11.87 18.64 -15.14
CA HIS A 97 -12.75 17.83 -15.97
C HIS A 97 -12.11 17.36 -17.27
N GLN A 98 -11.29 18.18 -17.91
CA GLN A 98 -10.64 17.84 -19.17
C GLN A 98 -9.56 16.75 -19.00
N TYR A 99 -8.76 16.84 -17.94
CA TYR A 99 -7.60 15.96 -17.73
C TYR A 99 -7.83 14.86 -16.68
N LEU A 100 -8.75 15.04 -15.74
CA LEU A 100 -9.07 14.11 -14.65
C LEU A 100 -10.58 13.80 -14.60
N GLY A 101 -11.31 13.99 -15.70
CA GLY A 101 -12.72 13.63 -15.85
C GLY A 101 -12.96 12.17 -16.26
N PRO A 102 -14.23 11.72 -16.31
CA PRO A 102 -14.63 10.32 -16.49
C PRO A 102 -14.46 9.84 -17.94
N THR A 103 -13.26 10.00 -18.49
CA THR A 103 -12.86 9.56 -19.82
C THR A 103 -11.68 8.60 -19.70
N VAL A 104 -11.49 7.75 -20.71
CA VAL A 104 -10.33 6.83 -20.75
C VAL A 104 -9.02 7.62 -20.70
N LEU A 105 -8.96 8.75 -21.40
CA LEU A 105 -7.80 9.65 -21.38
C LEU A 105 -7.57 10.20 -19.96
N GLY A 106 -8.63 10.66 -19.30
CA GLY A 106 -8.55 11.19 -17.94
C GLY A 106 -8.09 10.15 -16.92
N LEU A 107 -8.52 8.89 -17.08
CA LEU A 107 -8.09 7.77 -16.25
C LEU A 107 -6.59 7.49 -16.37
N ILE A 108 -6.07 7.48 -17.61
CA ILE A 108 -4.63 7.30 -17.88
C ILE A 108 -3.81 8.45 -17.31
N ILE A 109 -4.28 9.70 -17.49
CA ILE A 109 -3.61 10.88 -16.96
C ILE A 109 -3.60 10.85 -15.44
N THR A 110 -4.70 10.45 -14.82
CA THR A 110 -4.80 10.28 -13.36
C THR A 110 -3.77 9.27 -12.86
N LEU A 111 -3.59 8.15 -13.56
CA LEU A 111 -2.59 7.13 -13.22
C LEU A 111 -1.15 7.66 -13.30
N ILE A 112 -0.83 8.40 -14.38
CA ILE A 112 0.49 9.02 -14.55
C ILE A 112 0.73 10.02 -13.41
N PHE A 113 -0.26 10.85 -13.10
CA PHE A 113 -0.17 11.84 -12.05
C PHE A 113 0.03 11.21 -10.66
N ALA A 114 -0.71 10.13 -10.37
CA ALA A 114 -0.56 9.36 -9.14
C ALA A 114 0.85 8.76 -9.01
N THR A 115 1.38 8.22 -10.10
CA THR A 115 2.73 7.61 -10.15
C THR A 115 3.84 8.64 -9.97
N ILE A 116 3.68 9.85 -10.52
CA ILE A 116 4.71 10.90 -10.42
C ILE A 116 4.71 11.58 -9.06
N ILE A 117 3.52 11.92 -8.56
CA ILE A 117 3.41 12.67 -7.31
C ILE A 117 3.79 11.81 -6.12
N GLU A 118 3.54 10.50 -6.19
CA GLU A 118 3.78 9.52 -5.15
C GLU A 118 3.58 10.10 -3.74
N VAL A 119 2.31 10.27 -3.37
CA VAL A 119 1.97 10.62 -2.00
C VAL A 119 1.82 9.33 -1.19
N CYS A 120 2.35 9.31 0.02
CA CYS A 120 2.04 8.27 1.00
C CYS A 120 0.53 8.00 1.03
N SER A 121 0.15 6.73 1.26
CA SER A 121 -1.24 6.26 1.22
C SER A 121 -2.22 7.13 2.02
N GLU A 122 -1.76 7.79 3.06
CA GLU A 122 -2.57 8.64 3.93
C GLU A 122 -2.79 10.05 3.36
N GLY A 123 -1.80 10.60 2.64
CA GLY A 123 -1.87 11.93 2.02
C GLY A 123 -2.56 11.94 0.65
N SER A 124 -2.70 10.79 0.00
CA SER A 124 -3.40 10.66 -1.29
C SER A 124 -4.93 10.76 -1.15
N SER A 125 -5.47 10.46 0.04
CA SER A 125 -6.91 10.47 0.31
C SER A 125 -7.59 11.84 0.13
N PRO A 126 -7.08 12.95 0.70
CA PRO A 126 -7.64 14.29 0.46
C PRO A 126 -7.60 14.71 -1.02
N ILE A 127 -6.54 14.34 -1.75
CA ILE A 127 -6.38 14.67 -3.17
C ILE A 127 -7.37 13.88 -4.01
N ALA A 128 -7.50 12.57 -3.77
CA ALA A 128 -8.49 11.73 -4.43
C ALA A 128 -9.92 12.23 -4.20
N PHE A 129 -10.23 12.67 -2.97
CA PHE A 129 -11.52 13.25 -2.65
C PHE A 129 -11.77 14.56 -3.42
N GLU A 130 -10.76 15.42 -3.56
CA GLU A 130 -10.90 16.66 -4.32
C GLU A 130 -11.08 16.39 -5.83
N ILE A 131 -10.37 15.39 -6.39
CA ILE A 131 -10.60 14.90 -7.77
C ILE A 131 -12.08 14.51 -7.94
N PHE A 132 -12.61 13.69 -7.03
CA PHE A 132 -14.01 13.25 -7.09
C PHE A 132 -14.97 14.43 -7.00
N LYS A 133 -14.72 15.35 -6.07
CA LYS A 133 -15.58 16.50 -5.83
C LYS A 133 -15.61 17.47 -7.01
N GLN A 134 -14.49 17.63 -7.71
CA GLN A 134 -14.41 18.52 -8.86
C GLN A 134 -14.89 17.88 -10.14
N THR A 135 -14.64 16.59 -10.37
CA THR A 135 -14.91 15.96 -11.67
C THR A 135 -16.13 15.05 -11.68
N GLY A 136 -16.62 14.64 -10.51
CA GLY A 136 -17.65 13.61 -10.35
C GLY A 136 -17.17 12.20 -10.69
N ALA A 137 -15.93 12.02 -11.15
CA ALA A 137 -15.41 10.76 -11.68
C ALA A 137 -14.88 9.86 -10.55
N PHE A 138 -15.72 8.97 -10.02
CA PHE A 138 -15.33 8.06 -8.95
C PHE A 138 -14.17 7.14 -9.35
N GLY A 139 -14.16 6.66 -10.60
CA GLY A 139 -13.12 5.78 -11.12
C GLY A 139 -11.73 6.42 -11.17
N ASN A 140 -11.66 7.74 -11.37
CA ASN A 140 -10.38 8.46 -11.37
C ASN A 140 -9.84 8.62 -9.95
N SER A 141 -10.69 8.96 -8.99
CA SER A 141 -10.29 8.99 -7.58
C SER A 141 -9.82 7.63 -7.07
N PHE A 142 -10.53 6.55 -7.44
CA PHE A 142 -10.08 5.19 -7.15
C PHE A 142 -8.73 4.89 -7.79
N THR A 143 -8.56 5.24 -9.06
CA THR A 143 -7.31 5.04 -9.80
C THR A 143 -6.16 5.81 -9.17
N PHE A 144 -6.39 7.05 -8.74
CA PHE A 144 -5.37 7.85 -8.06
C PHE A 144 -4.88 7.18 -6.77
N LEU A 145 -5.80 6.65 -5.96
CA LEU A 145 -5.48 5.96 -4.70
C LEU A 145 -4.71 4.67 -4.93
N MET A 146 -5.20 3.82 -5.84
CA MET A 146 -4.64 2.48 -6.04
C MET A 146 -3.36 2.52 -6.87
N ALA A 147 -3.28 3.38 -7.88
CA ALA A 147 -2.08 3.52 -8.69
C ALA A 147 -0.90 3.99 -7.84
N GLY A 148 -1.10 4.97 -6.94
CA GLY A 148 -0.03 5.48 -6.07
C GLY A 148 0.61 4.40 -5.20
N VAL A 149 -0.16 3.45 -4.68
CA VAL A 149 0.38 2.31 -3.90
C VAL A 149 1.00 1.28 -4.83
N ALA A 150 0.34 0.94 -5.93
CA ALA A 150 0.82 -0.09 -6.85
C ALA A 150 2.12 0.27 -7.59
N THR A 151 2.44 1.57 -7.71
CA THR A 151 3.63 2.07 -8.42
C THR A 151 4.65 2.74 -7.50
N ASP A 152 4.48 2.65 -6.18
CA ASP A 152 5.41 3.18 -5.18
C ASP A 152 6.82 2.58 -5.37
N TYR A 153 7.81 3.44 -5.68
CA TYR A 153 9.18 2.96 -5.92
C TYR A 153 9.83 2.36 -4.68
N THR A 154 9.41 2.77 -3.48
CA THR A 154 9.91 2.21 -2.22
C THR A 154 9.38 0.80 -2.00
N GLU A 155 8.11 0.56 -2.26
CA GLU A 155 7.50 -0.77 -2.17
C GLU A 155 8.09 -1.71 -3.23
N VAL A 156 8.15 -1.26 -4.48
CA VAL A 156 8.76 -2.03 -5.58
C VAL A 156 10.24 -2.32 -5.29
N GLY A 157 10.98 -1.36 -4.74
CA GLY A 157 12.39 -1.52 -4.35
C GLY A 157 12.60 -2.52 -3.20
N LEU A 158 11.70 -2.53 -2.21
CA LEU A 158 11.71 -3.52 -1.13
C LEU A 158 11.44 -4.93 -1.68
N ILE A 159 10.48 -5.09 -2.58
CA ILE A 159 10.18 -6.38 -3.21
C ILE A 159 11.35 -6.84 -4.10
N TRP A 160 11.98 -5.92 -4.81
CA TRP A 160 13.14 -6.22 -5.66
C TRP A 160 14.32 -6.77 -4.86
N SER A 161 14.59 -6.16 -3.70
CA SER A 161 15.72 -6.54 -2.84
C SER A 161 15.45 -7.79 -2.00
N ASN A 162 14.21 -7.99 -1.53
CA ASN A 162 13.86 -9.09 -0.62
C ASN A 162 13.33 -10.35 -1.33
N ILE A 163 12.50 -10.19 -2.36
CA ILE A 163 11.88 -11.33 -3.06
C ILE A 163 12.65 -11.58 -4.36
N GLY A 164 12.53 -10.67 -5.31
CA GLY A 164 13.22 -10.79 -6.59
C GLY A 164 12.76 -9.80 -7.63
N LYS A 165 13.58 -9.63 -8.66
CA LYS A 165 13.37 -8.64 -9.74
C LYS A 165 12.11 -8.90 -10.55
N ARG A 166 11.81 -10.16 -10.81
CA ARG A 166 10.65 -10.57 -11.60
C ARG A 166 9.37 -10.28 -10.80
N ALA A 167 9.25 -10.73 -9.55
CA ALA A 167 8.15 -10.35 -8.66
C ALA A 167 7.93 -8.83 -8.56
N ALA A 168 9.00 -8.04 -8.41
CA ALA A 168 8.93 -6.58 -8.33
C ALA A 168 8.37 -5.92 -9.60
N ILE A 169 8.68 -6.45 -10.78
CA ILE A 169 8.18 -5.94 -12.07
C ILE A 169 6.77 -6.47 -12.36
N PHE A 170 6.49 -7.74 -12.05
CA PHE A 170 5.20 -8.36 -12.29
C PHE A 170 4.08 -7.72 -11.46
N LEU A 171 4.39 -7.20 -10.27
CA LEU A 171 3.41 -6.53 -9.43
C LEU A 171 2.73 -5.37 -10.15
N PRO A 172 3.41 -4.27 -10.53
CA PRO A 172 2.77 -3.15 -11.23
C PRO A 172 2.23 -3.56 -12.60
N VAL A 173 2.90 -4.48 -13.31
CA VAL A 173 2.44 -4.95 -14.63
C VAL A 173 1.08 -5.65 -14.56
N ILE A 174 0.78 -6.36 -13.48
CA ILE A 174 -0.51 -7.04 -13.30
C ILE A 174 -1.53 -6.11 -12.64
N THR A 175 -1.13 -5.32 -11.64
CA THR A 175 -2.06 -4.49 -10.86
C THR A 175 -2.50 -3.25 -11.63
N VAL A 176 -1.64 -2.59 -12.39
CA VAL A 176 -2.00 -1.37 -13.16
C VAL A 176 -3.14 -1.61 -14.15
N PRO A 177 -3.13 -2.67 -14.99
CA PRO A 177 -4.27 -2.99 -15.85
C PRO A 177 -5.55 -3.28 -15.07
N GLN A 178 -5.46 -3.95 -13.91
CA GLN A 178 -6.62 -4.22 -13.06
C GLN A 178 -7.21 -2.94 -12.49
N ILE A 179 -6.36 -2.01 -12.04
CA ILE A 179 -6.77 -0.70 -11.52
C ILE A 179 -7.47 0.09 -12.62
N LEU A 180 -6.90 0.15 -13.83
CA LEU A 180 -7.51 0.84 -14.97
C LEU A 180 -8.84 0.20 -15.38
N LEU A 181 -8.92 -1.12 -15.40
CA LEU A 181 -10.15 -1.83 -15.74
C LEU A 181 -11.26 -1.53 -14.73
N LEU A 182 -10.95 -1.58 -13.43
CA LEU A 182 -11.89 -1.25 -12.36
C LEU A 182 -12.26 0.24 -12.36
N GLY A 183 -11.29 1.13 -12.57
CA GLY A 183 -11.52 2.56 -12.67
C GLY A 183 -12.41 2.92 -13.86
N PHE A 184 -12.21 2.27 -15.00
CA PHE A 184 -13.10 2.43 -16.16
C PHE A 184 -14.52 1.93 -15.87
N LEU A 185 -14.66 0.75 -15.25
CA LEU A 185 -15.95 0.22 -14.81
C LEU A 185 -16.65 1.19 -13.85
N PHE A 186 -15.91 1.77 -12.91
CA PHE A 186 -16.47 2.76 -11.99
C PHE A 186 -16.94 4.02 -12.70
N ASN A 187 -16.18 4.59 -13.62
CA ASN A 187 -16.63 5.74 -14.41
C ASN A 187 -17.85 5.43 -15.31
N LEU A 188 -18.09 4.15 -15.62
CA LEU A 188 -19.25 3.73 -16.41
C LEU A 188 -20.52 3.57 -15.54
N PHE A 189 -20.38 3.15 -14.29
CA PHE A 189 -21.49 2.81 -13.40
C PHE A 189 -21.81 3.86 -12.32
N LEU A 190 -20.85 4.71 -11.94
CA LEU A 190 -20.96 5.78 -10.95
C LEU A 190 -20.61 7.14 -11.58
#